data_AF-A0A1V4STX9-F1
#
_entry.id   AF-A0A1V4STX9-F1
#
_cell.length_a   1.000
_cell.length_b   1.000
_cell.length_c   1.000
_cell.angle_alpha   90.00
_cell.angle_beta   90.00
_cell.angle_gamma   90.00
#
_symmetry.space_group_name_H-M   'P 1'
#
loop_
_entity.id
_entity.type
_entity.pdbx_description
1 polymer ?
#
loop_
_entity_poly.entity_id
_entity_poly.type
_entity_poly.pdbx_seq_one_letter_code
_entity_poly.pdbx_strand_id
1 'polypeptide(L)' 'MIQDKLVALNNTKKLSHEKGLEEGLELGKEKGKEEGKMEAKFEIARNLLDVLDDWTISIKTGLSINEIKEMRK' A
#
# COMPACT_ATOMS: atom_id res chain seq x y z
N MET A 1 40.29 -19.79 -15.42
CA MET A 1 39.87 -18.67 -16.30
C MET A 1 38.44 -18.80 -16.83
N ILE A 2 38.09 -19.82 -17.64
CA ILE A 2 36.71 -19.96 -18.17
C ILE A 2 35.71 -20.36 -17.07
N GLN A 3 36.09 -21.31 -16.22
CA GLN A 3 35.24 -21.79 -15.12
C GLN A 3 34.94 -20.68 -14.09
N ASP A 4 35.95 -19.89 -13.73
CA ASP A 4 35.80 -18.77 -12.78
C ASP A 4 34.84 -17.69 -13.31
N LYS A 5 34.90 -17.42 -14.63
CA LYS A 5 34.01 -16.47 -15.30
C LYS A 5 32.55 -16.97 -15.36
N LEU A 6 32.35 -18.27 -15.55
CA LEU A 6 31.01 -18.88 -15.53
C LEU A 6 30.38 -18.83 -14.14
N VAL A 7 31.17 -19.15 -13.10
CA VAL A 7 30.73 -19.07 -11.70
C VAL A 7 30.35 -17.63 -11.34
N ALA A 8 31.19 -16.65 -11.72
CA ALA A 8 30.88 -15.24 -11.49
C ALA A 8 29.57 -14.81 -12.17
N LEU A 9 29.34 -15.21 -13.43
CA LEU A 9 28.11 -14.89 -14.15
C LEU A 9 26.86 -15.47 -13.48
N ASN A 10 26.92 -16.73 -13.05
CA ASN A 10 25.80 -17.39 -12.38
C ASN A 10 25.49 -16.74 -11.03
N ASN A 11 26.52 -16.37 -10.26
CA ASN A 11 26.35 -15.66 -9.00
C ASN A 11 25.72 -14.28 -9.23
N THR A 12 26.16 -13.54 -10.24
CA THR A 12 25.55 -12.24 -10.60
C THR A 12 24.08 -12.41 -10.97
N LYS A 13 23.73 -13.40 -11.81
CA LYS A 13 22.32 -13.65 -12.17
C LYS A 13 21.46 -13.99 -10.97
N LYS A 14 21.96 -14.85 -10.08
CA LYS A 14 21.27 -15.21 -8.83
C LYS A 14 21.05 -14.00 -7.95
N LEU A 15 22.09 -13.19 -7.71
CA LEU A 15 22.00 -11.98 -6.90
C LEU A 15 21.03 -10.96 -7.51
N SER A 16 21.06 -10.75 -8.82
CA SER A 16 20.12 -9.86 -9.50
C SER A 16 18.67 -10.33 -9.36
N HIS A 17 18.45 -11.65 -9.44
CA HIS A 17 17.11 -12.21 -9.25
C HIS A 17 16.62 -12.05 -7.81
N GLU A 18 17.48 -12.35 -6.82
CA GLU A 18 17.17 -12.20 -5.39
C GLU A 18 16.84 -10.75 -5.05
N LYS A 19 17.64 -9.79 -5.55
CA LYS A 19 17.37 -8.35 -5.36
C LYS A 19 16.05 -7.93 -5.99
N GLY A 20 15.76 -8.35 -7.21
CA GLY A 20 14.48 -8.03 -7.85
C GLY A 20 13.28 -8.58 -7.09
N LEU A 21 13.40 -9.76 -6.49
CA LEU A 21 12.35 -10.33 -5.64
C LEU A 21 12.19 -9.55 -4.33
N GLU A 22 13.30 -9.18 -3.69
CA GLU A 22 13.31 -8.39 -2.46
C GLU A 22 12.66 -7.01 -2.68
N GLU A 23 13.08 -6.29 -3.73
CA GLU A 23 12.50 -5.00 -4.11
C GLU A 23 11.01 -5.12 -4.42
N GLY A 24 10.61 -6.16 -5.17
CA GLY A 24 9.20 -6.41 -5.49
C GLY A 24 8.33 -6.68 -4.25
N LEU A 25 8.86 -7.44 -3.28
CA LEU A 25 8.18 -7.71 -2.01
C LEU A 25 8.07 -6.47 -1.13
N GLU A 26 9.11 -5.64 -1.08
CA GLU A 26 9.09 -4.39 -0.32
C GLU A 26 8.06 -3.41 -0.89
N LEU A 27 8.08 -3.19 -2.22
CA LEU A 27 7.10 -2.35 -2.91
C LEU A 27 5.67 -2.86 -2.73
N GLY A 28 5.46 -4.18 -2.80
CA GLY A 28 4.15 -4.79 -2.59
C GLY A 28 3.63 -4.59 -1.17
N LYS A 29 4.50 -4.74 -0.16
CA LYS A 29 4.14 -4.49 1.25
C LYS A 29 3.80 -3.03 1.51
N GLU A 30 4.56 -2.10 0.94
CA GLU A 30 4.31 -0.66 1.09
C GLU A 30 2.96 -0.28 0.48
N LYS A 31 2.72 -0.67 -0.77
CA LYS A 31 1.43 -0.42 -1.46
C LYS A 31 0.25 -1.02 -0.72
N GLY A 32 0.33 -2.29 -0.32
CA GLY A 32 -0.74 -2.94 0.42
C GLY A 32 -1.03 -2.28 1.77
N LYS A 33 -0.01 -1.73 2.43
CA LYS A 33 -0.18 -0.97 3.68
C LYS A 33 -0.86 0.37 3.45
N GLU A 34 -0.54 1.07 2.37
CA GLU A 34 -1.19 2.33 2.00
C GLU A 34 -2.65 2.13 1.60
N GLU A 35 -2.92 1.14 0.73
CA GLU A 35 -4.26 0.75 0.30
C GLU A 35 -5.12 0.35 1.51
N GLY A 36 -4.63 -0.55 2.36
CA GLY A 36 -5.37 -0.98 3.55
C GLY A 36 -5.63 0.16 4.55
N LYS A 37 -4.72 1.13 4.70
CA LYS A 37 -4.97 2.33 5.51
C LYS A 37 -6.09 3.18 4.93
N MET A 38 -6.12 3.35 3.62
CA MET A 38 -7.15 4.14 2.94
C MET A 38 -8.52 3.44 3.02
N GLU A 39 -8.56 2.13 2.78
CA GLU A 39 -9.77 1.31 2.93
C GLU A 39 -10.33 1.38 4.35
N ALA A 40 -9.46 1.27 5.37
CA ALA A 40 -9.87 1.38 6.76
C ALA A 40 -10.49 2.75 7.09
N LYS A 41 -9.95 3.86 6.54
CA LYS A 41 -10.55 5.19 6.70
C LYS A 41 -11.97 5.24 6.12
N PHE A 42 -12.15 4.69 4.93
CA PHE A 42 -13.46 4.63 4.27
C PHE A 42 -14.46 3.73 5.01
N GLU A 43 -14.01 2.61 5.56
CA GLU A 43 -14.85 1.73 6.37
C GLU A 43 -15.31 2.40 7.66
N ILE A 44 -14.38 3.04 8.38
CA ILE A 44 -14.71 3.81 9.58
C ILE A 44 -15.69 4.94 9.23
N ALA A 45 -15.47 5.66 8.12
CA ALA A 45 -16.38 6.70 7.67
C ALA A 45 -17.81 6.17 7.46
N ARG A 46 -17.96 5.07 6.71
CA ARG A 46 -19.26 4.43 6.44
C ARG A 46 -20.00 4.05 7.72
N ASN A 47 -19.28 3.47 8.69
CA ASN A 47 -19.85 3.06 9.98
C ASN A 47 -20.26 4.24 10.88
N LEU A 48 -19.83 5.47 10.56
CA LEU A 48 -20.15 6.66 11.33
C LEU A 48 -21.22 7.55 10.68
N LEU A 49 -21.63 7.28 9.43
CA LEU A 49 -22.55 8.14 8.67
C LEU A 49 -23.94 8.28 9.32
N ASP A 50 -24.41 7.25 10.01
CA ASP A 50 -25.71 7.22 10.67
C ASP A 50 -25.71 7.89 12.06
N VAL A 51 -24.53 8.07 12.66
CA VAL A 51 -24.38 8.58 14.03
C VAL A 51 -23.75 9.97 14.13
N LEU A 52 -22.95 10.39 13.14
CA LEU A 52 -22.18 11.63 13.16
C LEU A 52 -22.43 12.50 11.91
N ASP A 53 -22.16 13.80 12.05
CA ASP A 53 -22.15 14.74 10.94
C ASP A 53 -20.86 14.64 10.09
N ASP A 54 -20.93 15.15 8.86
CA ASP A 54 -19.84 15.01 7.87
C ASP A 54 -18.53 15.64 8.33
N TRP A 55 -18.59 16.76 9.05
CA TRP A 55 -17.41 17.48 9.52
C TRP A 55 -16.70 16.69 10.60
N THR A 56 -17.45 16.15 11.56
CA THR A 56 -16.89 15.28 12.60
C THR A 56 -16.27 14.02 12.00
N ILE A 57 -16.93 13.38 11.03
CA ILE A 57 -16.40 12.18 10.36
C ILE A 57 -15.12 12.50 9.59
N SER A 58 -15.06 13.62 8.88
CA SER A 58 -13.86 14.09 8.17
C SER A 58 -12.66 14.21 9.11
N ILE A 59 -12.85 14.80 10.30
CA ILE A 59 -11.78 14.95 11.29
C ILE A 59 -11.33 13.60 11.86
N LYS A 60 -12.28 12.70 12.16
CA LYS A 60 -11.97 11.40 12.79
C LYS A 60 -11.30 10.42 11.84
N THR A 61 -11.63 10.49 10.56
CA THR A 61 -11.11 9.56 9.53
C THR A 61 -9.93 10.15 8.76
N GLY A 62 -9.75 11.47 8.79
CA GLY A 62 -8.77 12.17 7.97
C GLY A 62 -9.08 12.05 6.48
N LEU A 63 -10.35 11.90 6.12
CA LEU A 63 -10.89 12.09 4.77
C LEU A 63 -11.39 13.53 4.61
N SER A 64 -11.47 14.01 3.38
CA SER A 64 -12.02 15.33 3.08
C SER A 64 -13.54 15.36 3.29
N ILE A 65 -14.07 16.55 3.60
CA ILE A 65 -15.52 16.75 3.73
C ILE A 65 -16.30 16.34 2.47
N ASN A 66 -15.69 16.51 1.29
CA ASN A 66 -16.31 16.15 0.02
C ASN A 66 -16.41 14.63 -0.13
N GLU A 67 -15.35 13.88 0.20
CA GLU A 67 -15.40 12.42 0.19
C GLU A 67 -16.51 11.89 1.09
N ILE A 68 -16.70 12.47 2.29
CA ILE A 68 -17.80 12.08 3.19
C ILE A 68 -19.17 12.38 2.57
N LYS A 69 -19.34 13.57 1.98
CA LYS A 69 -20.60 13.97 1.33
C LYS A 69 -20.98 13.06 0.16
N GLU A 70 -19.99 12.60 -0.63
CA GLU A 70 -20.26 11.66 -1.73
C GLU A 70 -20.79 10.31 -1.22
N MET A 71 -20.48 9.89 0.02
CA MET A 71 -20.99 8.63 0.58
C MET A 71 -22.46 8.68 1.01
N ARG A 72 -23.06 9.88 1.11
CA ARG A 72 -24.48 10.06 1.47
C ARG A 72 -25.41 10.16 0.28
N LYS A 73 -24.87 10.27 -0.94
CA LYS A 73 -25.66 10.29 -2.17
C LYS A 73 -26.15 8.88 -2.50
#